data_AF-A0A177L3G8-F1
#
_entry.id   AF-A0A177L3G8-F1
#
_cell.length_a   1.000
_cell.length_b   1.000
_cell.length_c   1.000
_cell.angle_alpha   90.00
_cell.angle_beta   90.00
_cell.angle_gamma   90.00
#
_symmetry.space_group_name_H-M   'P 1'
#
loop_
_entity.id
_entity.type
_entity.pdbx_description
1 polymer ?
#
loop_
_entity_poly.entity_id
_entity_poly.type
_entity_poly.pdbx_seq_one_letter_code
_entity_poly.pdbx_strand_id
1 'polypeptide(L)'
;MMNNIKAVIHYEWTGTKKAASVFWIILGSTVLLSIISAYSFTDGEVYMGGTSIALFAYLTITGFIAVKDSMSYCIQRGATRNQFLAGIGLSFLVTSIIMAVIHTILVELAILVTKDFLNLKTVHFFRLSDLLSTSPSFLSATVVDMLLSFFCLATAFLIGAIFFRFGKTIGLSFLAFSGLILMNASIQTKIGSFLFGDSSNAILMDFVILFFLGVICFFITWLIIRKTSIHPSIQ
;
A
#
# COMPACT_ATOMS: atom_id res chain seq x y z
N MET A 1 -29.60 -1.40 -0.07
CA MET A 1 -28.27 -1.83 0.43
C MET A 1 -27.17 -1.65 -0.60
N MET A 2 -27.25 -2.30 -1.77
CA MET A 2 -26.21 -2.23 -2.80
C MET A 2 -25.95 -0.83 -3.36
N ASN A 3 -26.97 0.04 -3.42
CA ASN A 3 -26.80 1.43 -3.88
C ASN A 3 -25.91 2.26 -2.93
N ASN A 4 -25.98 2.03 -1.62
CA ASN A 4 -25.16 2.75 -0.65
C ASN A 4 -23.69 2.31 -0.71
N ILE A 5 -23.45 1.01 -0.92
CA ILE A 5 -22.10 0.45 -1.10
C ILE A 5 -21.48 1.03 -2.38
N LYS A 6 -22.23 1.07 -3.49
CA LYS A 6 -21.79 1.71 -4.74
C LYS A 6 -21.47 3.19 -4.55
N ALA A 7 -22.27 3.91 -3.77
CA ALA A 7 -22.02 5.32 -3.48
C ALA A 7 -20.73 5.53 -2.67
N VAL A 8 -20.43 4.67 -1.69
CA VAL A 8 -19.16 4.72 -0.93
C VAL A 8 -17.97 4.48 -1.86
N ILE A 9 -18.03 3.46 -2.71
CA ILE A 9 -16.94 3.16 -3.67
C ILE A 9 -16.75 4.33 -4.64
N HIS A 10 -17.84 4.90 -5.15
CA HIS A 10 -17.77 6.05 -6.04
C HIS A 10 -17.16 7.27 -5.35
N TYR A 11 -17.55 7.53 -4.10
CA TYR A 11 -16.99 8.62 -3.30
C TYR A 11 -15.48 8.45 -3.11
N GLU A 12 -15.03 7.27 -2.67
CA GLU A 12 -13.61 6.94 -2.51
C GLU A 12 -12.82 7.14 -3.80
N TRP A 13 -13.33 6.61 -4.92
CA TRP A 13 -12.69 6.77 -6.22
C TRP A 13 -12.58 8.24 -6.62
N THR A 14 -13.65 9.00 -6.48
CA THR A 14 -13.66 10.43 -6.84
C THR A 14 -12.78 11.28 -5.95
N GLY A 15 -12.64 10.93 -4.66
CA GLY A 15 -11.75 11.60 -3.71
C GLY A 15 -10.27 11.30 -3.97
N THR A 16 -9.94 10.06 -4.32
CA THR A 16 -8.55 9.61 -4.49
C THR A 16 -7.98 9.86 -5.89
N LYS A 17 -8.82 9.97 -6.94
CA LYS A 17 -8.37 10.10 -8.35
C LYS A 17 -7.32 11.19 -8.58
N LYS A 18 -7.49 12.37 -7.96
CA LYS A 18 -6.57 13.50 -8.14
C LYS A 18 -5.24 13.22 -7.48
N ALA A 19 -5.27 12.70 -6.25
CA ALA A 19 -4.07 12.30 -5.53
C ALA A 19 -3.33 11.16 -6.26
N ALA A 20 -4.05 10.18 -6.78
CA ALA A 20 -3.48 9.08 -7.57
C ALA A 20 -2.82 9.61 -8.85
N SER A 21 -3.47 10.50 -9.58
CA SER A 21 -2.89 11.12 -10.79
C SER A 21 -1.60 11.89 -10.48
N VAL A 22 -1.58 12.70 -9.43
CA VAL A 22 -0.38 13.42 -9.00
C VAL A 22 0.74 12.45 -8.60
N PHE A 23 0.40 11.40 -7.85
CA PHE A 23 1.36 10.35 -7.48
C PHE A 23 2.00 9.71 -8.72
N TRP A 24 1.20 9.31 -9.71
CA TRP A 24 1.72 8.69 -10.93
C TRP A 24 2.57 9.64 -11.78
N ILE A 25 2.22 10.93 -11.83
CA ILE A 25 3.06 11.94 -12.52
C ILE A 25 4.41 12.06 -11.83
N ILE A 26 4.45 12.14 -10.49
CA ILE A 26 5.69 12.24 -9.74
C ILE A 26 6.54 10.99 -9.93
N LEU A 27 5.94 9.80 -9.76
CA LEU A 27 6.65 8.52 -9.89
C LEU A 27 7.14 8.27 -11.32
N GLY A 28 6.34 8.62 -12.32
CA GLY A 28 6.77 8.57 -13.73
C GLY A 28 7.92 9.53 -14.02
N SER A 29 7.85 10.75 -13.48
CA SER A 29 8.91 11.75 -13.65
C SER A 29 10.23 11.32 -13.00
N THR A 30 10.18 10.71 -11.82
CA THR A 30 11.39 10.20 -11.16
C THR A 30 12.00 9.03 -11.92
N VAL A 31 11.19 8.12 -12.47
CA VAL A 31 11.69 7.03 -13.32
C VAL A 31 12.38 7.57 -14.58
N LEU A 32 11.76 8.54 -15.25
CA LEU A 32 12.38 9.18 -16.42
C LEU A 32 13.69 9.87 -16.06
N LEU A 33 13.73 10.61 -14.96
CA LEU A 33 14.94 11.27 -14.48
C LEU A 33 16.06 10.24 -14.18
N SER A 34 15.71 9.10 -13.57
CA SER A 34 16.66 8.02 -13.31
C SER A 34 17.25 7.46 -14.61
N ILE A 35 16.43 7.24 -15.65
CA ILE A 35 16.90 6.79 -16.96
C ILE A 35 17.84 7.83 -17.60
N ILE A 36 17.48 9.11 -17.56
CA ILE A 36 18.33 10.21 -18.10
C ILE A 36 19.66 10.29 -17.33
N SER A 37 19.62 10.13 -16.00
CA SER A 37 20.83 10.14 -15.19
C SER A 37 21.75 8.98 -15.55
N ALA A 38 21.20 7.78 -15.75
CA ALA A 38 21.97 6.61 -16.14
C ALA A 38 22.62 6.74 -17.52
N TYR A 39 21.99 7.43 -18.46
CA TYR A 39 22.61 7.78 -19.74
C TYR A 39 23.80 8.73 -19.58
N SER A 40 23.80 9.56 -18.53
CA SER A 40 24.84 10.57 -18.28
C SER A 40 26.06 10.01 -17.52
N PHE A 41 25.93 8.87 -16.83
CA PHE A 41 27.02 8.23 -16.11
C PHE A 41 27.61 7.09 -16.93
N THR A 42 28.83 7.28 -17.46
CA THR A 42 29.49 6.33 -18.36
C THR A 42 29.92 5.02 -17.69
N ASP A 43 30.26 5.05 -16.39
CA ASP A 43 30.77 3.91 -15.62
C ASP A 43 30.02 3.68 -14.28
N GLY A 44 28.89 4.37 -14.07
CA GLY A 44 28.14 4.32 -12.81
C GLY A 44 26.89 3.46 -12.89
N GLU A 45 26.69 2.58 -11.91
CA GLU A 45 25.41 1.86 -11.73
C GLU A 45 24.38 2.76 -11.02
N VAL A 46 23.20 2.90 -11.63
CA VAL A 46 22.06 3.64 -11.10
C VAL A 46 21.05 2.65 -10.53
N TYR A 47 20.98 2.61 -9.19
CA TYR A 47 20.01 1.79 -8.46
C TYR A 47 18.75 2.59 -8.15
N MET A 48 17.62 2.09 -8.63
CA MET A 48 16.29 2.66 -8.36
C MET A 48 15.45 1.67 -7.57
N GLY A 49 15.60 1.67 -6.24
CA GLY A 49 14.78 0.85 -5.33
C GLY A 49 13.60 1.56 -4.67
N GLY A 50 13.38 2.84 -4.99
CA GLY A 50 12.35 3.65 -4.36
C GLY A 50 10.92 3.50 -4.91
N THR A 51 10.71 2.82 -6.05
CA THR A 51 9.41 2.78 -6.74
C THR A 51 8.34 2.04 -5.94
N SER A 52 8.68 0.84 -5.46
CA SER A 52 7.78 0.02 -4.63
C SER A 52 7.50 0.71 -3.28
N ILE A 53 8.53 1.29 -2.66
CA ILE A 53 8.40 2.00 -1.38
C ILE A 53 7.49 3.22 -1.52
N ALA A 54 7.63 3.99 -2.61
CA ALA A 54 6.78 5.14 -2.89
C ALA A 54 5.31 4.73 -3.06
N LEU A 55 5.05 3.61 -3.73
CA LEU A 55 3.70 3.05 -3.87
C LEU A 55 3.08 2.72 -2.51
N PHE A 56 3.80 1.97 -1.68
CA PHE A 56 3.31 1.56 -0.36
C PHE A 56 3.12 2.75 0.57
N ALA A 57 3.98 3.78 0.50
CA ALA A 57 3.81 5.02 1.23
C ALA A 57 2.53 5.76 0.82
N TYR A 58 2.28 5.90 -0.48
CA TYR A 58 1.05 6.51 -1.00
C TYR A 58 -0.21 5.77 -0.53
N LEU A 59 -0.20 4.44 -0.61
CA LEU A 59 -1.33 3.61 -0.18
C LEU A 59 -1.57 3.68 1.33
N THR A 60 -0.49 3.72 2.13
CA THR A 60 -0.59 3.91 3.58
C THR A 60 -1.25 5.25 3.92
N ILE A 61 -0.85 6.34 3.26
CA ILE A 61 -1.48 7.65 3.47
C ILE A 61 -2.96 7.62 3.08
N THR A 62 -3.28 6.99 1.95
CA THR A 62 -4.65 6.87 1.44
C THR A 62 -5.55 6.08 2.40
N GLY A 63 -5.07 4.95 2.91
CA GLY A 63 -5.80 4.12 3.88
C GLY A 63 -6.07 4.85 5.19
N PHE A 64 -5.13 5.67 5.66
CA PHE A 64 -5.31 6.49 6.86
C PHE A 64 -6.37 7.59 6.68
N ILE A 65 -6.32 8.30 5.54
CA ILE A 65 -7.25 9.40 5.23
C ILE A 65 -8.70 8.89 5.08
N ALA A 66 -8.88 7.69 4.50
CA ALA A 66 -10.19 7.09 4.27
C ALA A 66 -11.05 6.97 5.55
N VAL A 67 -10.44 6.77 6.72
CA VAL A 67 -11.20 6.78 7.98
C VAL A 67 -11.66 8.18 8.33
N LYS A 68 -10.76 9.15 8.27
CA LYS A 68 -11.00 10.48 8.83
C LYS A 68 -12.08 11.22 8.05
N ASP A 69 -11.95 11.24 6.73
CA ASP A 69 -12.77 12.08 5.87
C ASP A 69 -14.00 11.31 5.36
N SER A 70 -13.78 10.10 4.85
CA SER A 70 -14.85 9.35 4.19
C SER A 70 -15.86 8.72 5.14
N MET A 71 -15.44 8.27 6.33
CA MET A 71 -16.37 7.69 7.30
C MET A 71 -17.41 8.71 7.76
N SER A 72 -16.96 9.90 8.17
CA SER A 72 -17.85 10.98 8.63
C SER A 72 -18.81 11.40 7.53
N TYR A 73 -18.31 11.59 6.32
CA TYR A 73 -19.11 11.99 5.16
C TYR A 73 -20.17 10.94 4.77
N CYS A 74 -19.77 9.68 4.64
CA CYS A 74 -20.67 8.61 4.19
C CYS A 74 -21.77 8.32 5.22
N ILE A 75 -21.45 8.36 6.51
CA ILE A 75 -22.44 8.13 7.58
C ILE A 75 -23.45 9.28 7.63
N GLN A 76 -23.00 10.54 7.50
CA GLN A 76 -23.91 11.70 7.45
C GLN A 76 -24.83 11.68 6.22
N ARG A 77 -24.39 11.05 5.12
CA ARG A 77 -25.18 10.86 3.89
C ARG A 77 -26.14 9.65 3.95
N GLY A 78 -26.27 8.99 5.10
CA GLY A 78 -27.24 7.90 5.32
C GLY A 78 -26.70 6.48 5.14
N ALA A 79 -25.39 6.29 4.96
CA ALA A 79 -24.80 4.95 4.96
C ALA A 79 -24.69 4.41 6.40
N THR A 80 -25.09 3.15 6.60
CA THR A 80 -24.80 2.47 7.87
C THR A 80 -23.31 2.14 8.00
N ARG A 81 -22.79 2.01 9.22
CA ARG A 81 -21.38 1.67 9.48
C ARG A 81 -20.94 0.37 8.79
N ASN A 82 -21.81 -0.63 8.77
CA ASN A 82 -21.53 -1.90 8.08
C ASN A 82 -21.50 -1.75 6.56
N GLN A 83 -22.35 -0.89 5.98
CA GLN A 83 -22.33 -0.60 4.54
C GLN A 83 -21.08 0.21 4.15
N PHE A 84 -20.66 1.16 4.99
CA PHE A 84 -19.40 1.87 4.80
C PHE A 84 -18.20 0.90 4.84
N LEU A 85 -18.12 0.05 5.85
CA LEU A 85 -17.07 -0.98 5.97
C LEU A 85 -17.06 -1.94 4.77
N ALA A 86 -18.20 -2.43 4.32
CA ALA A 86 -18.26 -3.29 3.14
C ALA A 86 -17.79 -2.56 1.87
N GLY A 87 -18.21 -1.29 1.69
CA GLY A 87 -17.82 -0.46 0.55
C GLY A 87 -16.33 -0.13 0.53
N ILE A 88 -15.77 0.28 1.68
CA ILE A 88 -14.35 0.64 1.77
C ILE A 88 -13.44 -0.60 1.61
N GLY A 89 -13.83 -1.76 2.16
CA GLY A 89 -13.09 -3.00 1.98
C GLY A 89 -13.03 -3.43 0.52
N LEU A 90 -14.16 -3.34 -0.20
CA LEU A 90 -14.18 -3.61 -1.65
C LEU A 90 -13.37 -2.57 -2.42
N SER A 91 -13.48 -1.29 -2.05
CA SER A 91 -12.69 -0.21 -2.66
C SER A 91 -11.19 -0.44 -2.50
N PHE A 92 -10.74 -0.90 -1.33
CA PHE A 92 -9.34 -1.22 -1.07
C PHE A 92 -8.84 -2.39 -1.90
N LEU A 93 -9.64 -3.46 -2.05
CA LEU A 93 -9.29 -4.58 -2.93
C LEU A 93 -9.17 -4.15 -4.39
N VAL A 94 -10.11 -3.35 -4.89
CA VAL A 94 -10.06 -2.85 -6.27
C VAL A 94 -8.86 -1.91 -6.46
N THR A 95 -8.63 -1.02 -5.50
CA THR A 95 -7.51 -0.06 -5.55
C THR A 95 -6.17 -0.78 -5.49
N SER A 96 -6.00 -1.81 -4.65
CA SER A 96 -4.75 -2.57 -4.57
C SER A 96 -4.45 -3.30 -5.87
N ILE A 97 -5.46 -3.88 -6.53
CA ILE A 97 -5.31 -4.53 -7.85
C ILE A 97 -4.88 -3.50 -8.90
N ILE A 98 -5.63 -2.40 -9.04
CA ILE A 98 -5.36 -1.40 -10.07
C ILE A 98 -3.96 -0.80 -9.89
N MET A 99 -3.61 -0.42 -8.66
CA MET A 99 -2.34 0.22 -8.37
C MET A 99 -1.15 -0.74 -8.57
N ALA A 100 -1.31 -2.01 -8.20
CA ALA A 100 -0.29 -3.04 -8.45
C ALA A 100 -0.08 -3.28 -9.96
N VAL A 101 -1.16 -3.39 -10.74
CA VAL A 101 -1.09 -3.59 -12.19
C VAL A 101 -0.39 -2.41 -12.87
N ILE A 102 -0.79 -1.17 -12.55
CA ILE A 102 -0.17 0.03 -13.13
C ILE A 102 1.31 0.09 -12.74
N HIS A 103 1.65 -0.21 -11.48
CA HIS A 103 3.03 -0.25 -11.02
C HIS A 103 3.86 -1.28 -11.78
N THR A 104 3.37 -2.52 -11.91
CA THR A 104 4.08 -3.56 -12.65
C THR A 104 4.29 -3.16 -14.10
N ILE A 105 3.25 -2.63 -14.78
CA ILE A 105 3.37 -2.14 -16.16
C ILE A 105 4.43 -1.04 -16.27
N LEU A 106 4.43 -0.08 -15.35
CA LEU A 106 5.36 1.04 -15.37
C LEU A 106 6.81 0.56 -15.23
N VAL A 107 7.09 -0.35 -14.30
CA VAL A 107 8.46 -0.85 -14.11
C VAL A 107 8.87 -1.80 -15.23
N GLU A 108 7.98 -2.62 -15.79
CA GLU A 108 8.31 -3.45 -16.97
C GLU A 108 8.64 -2.58 -18.19
N LEU A 109 7.86 -1.53 -18.45
CA LEU A 109 8.15 -0.58 -19.51
C LEU A 109 9.49 0.12 -19.28
N ALA A 110 9.80 0.50 -18.04
CA ALA A 110 11.07 1.12 -17.71
C ALA A 110 12.26 0.16 -17.98
N ILE A 111 12.13 -1.12 -17.61
CA ILE A 111 13.15 -2.15 -17.87
C ILE A 111 13.32 -2.39 -19.37
N LEU A 112 12.22 -2.47 -20.12
CA LEU A 112 12.23 -2.68 -21.57
C LEU A 112 12.93 -1.50 -22.27
N VAL A 113 12.62 -0.26 -21.87
CA VAL A 113 13.29 0.94 -22.40
C VAL A 113 14.78 0.96 -22.08
N THR A 114 15.18 0.64 -20.85
CA THR A 114 16.60 0.67 -20.49
C THR A 114 17.41 -0.45 -21.12
N LYS A 115 16.91 -1.69 -21.11
CA LYS A 115 17.65 -2.87 -21.61
C LYS A 115 17.59 -3.02 -23.13
N ASP A 116 16.40 -2.93 -23.72
CA ASP A 116 16.21 -3.32 -25.12
C ASP A 116 16.37 -2.15 -26.09
N PHE A 117 15.95 -0.95 -25.68
CA PHE A 117 16.04 0.25 -26.54
C PHE A 117 17.34 1.04 -26.36
N LEU A 118 17.76 1.25 -25.11
CA LEU A 118 18.93 2.08 -24.79
C LEU A 118 20.20 1.27 -24.49
N ASN A 119 20.09 -0.05 -24.33
CA ASN A 119 21.19 -0.97 -23.97
C ASN A 119 22.00 -0.51 -22.74
N LEU A 120 21.31 0.12 -21.79
CA LEU A 120 21.87 0.61 -20.53
C LEU A 120 21.94 -0.56 -19.56
N LYS A 121 23.13 -1.14 -19.40
CA LYS A 121 23.38 -2.22 -18.42
C LYS A 121 23.43 -1.73 -16.97
N THR A 122 23.45 -0.41 -16.77
CA THR A 122 23.72 0.24 -15.49
C THR A 122 22.48 0.55 -14.66
N VAL A 123 21.25 0.33 -15.17
CA VAL A 123 20.02 0.66 -14.42
C VAL A 123 19.39 -0.56 -13.80
N HIS A 124 19.31 -0.56 -12.47
CA HIS A 124 18.69 -1.61 -11.69
C HIS A 124 17.43 -1.08 -11.00
N PHE A 125 16.27 -1.52 -11.46
CA PHE A 125 15.01 -1.28 -10.76
C PHE A 125 14.81 -2.38 -9.72
N PHE A 126 14.75 -2.01 -8.45
CA PHE A 126 14.50 -2.96 -7.37
C PHE A 126 13.02 -2.96 -7.01
N ARG A 127 12.42 -4.16 -7.05
CA ARG A 127 11.06 -4.44 -6.64
C ARG A 127 11.07 -5.34 -5.41
N LEU A 128 10.05 -5.24 -4.58
CA LEU A 128 9.88 -6.22 -3.49
C LEU A 128 9.65 -7.64 -4.03
N SER A 129 9.13 -7.78 -5.26
CA SER A 129 9.00 -9.07 -5.91
C SER A 129 10.33 -9.70 -6.33
N ASP A 130 11.41 -8.92 -6.42
CA ASP A 130 12.75 -9.43 -6.70
C ASP A 130 13.32 -10.25 -5.52
N LEU A 131 12.67 -10.15 -4.34
CA LEU A 131 12.97 -11.03 -3.20
C LEU A 131 12.51 -12.47 -3.45
N LEU A 132 11.51 -12.71 -4.31
CA LEU A 132 11.06 -14.08 -4.65
C LEU A 132 11.99 -14.74 -5.68
N SER A 133 12.51 -13.96 -6.62
CA SER A 133 13.31 -14.44 -7.73
C SER A 133 14.08 -13.27 -8.35
N THR A 134 15.27 -13.53 -8.89
CA THR A 134 16.07 -12.55 -9.64
C THR A 134 15.40 -12.04 -10.92
N SER A 135 14.37 -12.73 -11.42
CA SER A 135 13.54 -12.32 -12.55
C SER A 135 12.10 -12.78 -12.33
N PRO A 136 11.31 -12.07 -11.50
CA PRO A 136 9.93 -12.48 -11.23
C PRO A 136 9.09 -12.35 -12.51
N SER A 137 8.19 -13.32 -12.72
CA SER A 137 7.19 -13.20 -13.79
C SER A 137 6.28 -11.99 -13.54
N PHE A 138 5.72 -11.42 -14.62
CA PHE A 138 4.75 -10.32 -14.53
C PHE A 138 3.63 -10.63 -13.52
N LEU A 139 3.05 -11.84 -13.62
CA LEU A 139 1.98 -12.29 -12.73
C LEU A 139 2.43 -12.32 -11.26
N SER A 140 3.59 -12.92 -10.97
CA SER A 140 4.09 -13.00 -9.59
C SER A 140 4.40 -11.61 -9.02
N ALA A 141 4.95 -10.70 -9.83
CA ALA A 141 5.24 -9.34 -9.40
C ALA A 141 3.96 -8.57 -9.06
N THR A 142 2.95 -8.64 -9.93
CA THR A 142 1.65 -7.99 -9.69
C THR A 142 0.93 -8.56 -8.48
N VAL A 143 0.95 -9.88 -8.27
CA VAL A 143 0.30 -10.50 -7.11
C VAL A 143 0.97 -10.06 -5.81
N VAL A 144 2.30 -10.06 -5.74
CA VAL A 144 3.04 -9.61 -4.55
C VAL A 144 2.72 -8.15 -4.24
N ASP A 145 2.79 -7.27 -5.24
CA ASP A 145 2.47 -5.85 -5.07
C ASP A 145 1.02 -5.65 -4.64
N MET A 146 0.07 -6.44 -5.17
CA MET A 146 -1.35 -6.40 -4.79
C MET A 146 -1.57 -6.79 -3.33
N LEU A 147 -0.98 -7.91 -2.88
CA LEU A 147 -1.12 -8.42 -1.52
C LEU A 147 -0.57 -7.42 -0.51
N LEU A 148 0.61 -6.86 -0.80
CA LEU A 148 1.26 -5.89 0.09
C LEU A 148 0.54 -4.54 0.08
N SER A 149 0.06 -4.11 -1.09
CA SER A 149 -0.79 -2.90 -1.22
C SER A 149 -2.05 -2.98 -0.38
N PHE A 150 -2.74 -4.14 -0.39
CA PHE A 150 -3.91 -4.35 0.45
C PHE A 150 -3.56 -4.34 1.95
N PHE A 151 -2.46 -4.99 2.33
CA PHE A 151 -1.96 -4.98 3.70
C PHE A 151 -1.68 -3.55 4.19
N CYS A 152 -0.98 -2.72 3.39
CA CYS A 152 -0.72 -1.32 3.71
C CYS A 152 -2.01 -0.49 3.87
N LEU A 153 -2.98 -0.65 2.96
CA LEU A 153 -4.27 0.03 3.07
C LEU A 153 -5.02 -0.38 4.36
N ALA A 154 -5.11 -1.68 4.64
CA ALA A 154 -5.87 -2.19 5.78
C ALA A 154 -5.23 -1.82 7.13
N THR A 155 -3.90 -1.89 7.23
CA THR A 155 -3.17 -1.49 8.45
C THR A 155 -3.25 0.01 8.68
N ALA A 156 -3.08 0.84 7.64
CA ALA A 156 -3.23 2.28 7.76
C ALA A 156 -4.67 2.69 8.13
N PHE A 157 -5.66 1.98 7.60
CA PHE A 157 -7.07 2.17 7.95
C PHE A 157 -7.34 1.79 9.42
N LEU A 158 -6.70 0.72 9.94
CA LEU A 158 -6.77 0.40 11.37
C LEU A 158 -6.17 1.51 12.23
N ILE A 159 -4.99 2.02 11.87
CA ILE A 159 -4.34 3.13 12.57
C ILE A 159 -5.25 4.37 12.52
N GLY A 160 -5.79 4.71 11.35
CA GLY A 160 -6.75 5.80 11.19
C GLY A 160 -7.97 5.65 12.10
N ALA A 161 -8.51 4.43 12.26
CA ALA A 161 -9.64 4.15 13.13
C ALA A 161 -9.30 4.29 14.62
N ILE A 162 -8.09 3.91 15.03
CA ILE A 162 -7.60 4.15 16.40
C ILE A 162 -7.52 5.65 16.67
N PHE A 163 -6.93 6.43 15.76
CA PHE A 163 -6.86 7.89 15.87
C PHE A 163 -8.24 8.54 15.91
N PHE A 164 -9.17 8.07 15.07
CA PHE A 164 -10.52 8.61 14.98
C PHE A 164 -11.33 8.36 16.26
N ARG A 165 -11.14 7.21 16.91
CA ARG A 165 -11.87 6.82 18.12
C ARG A 165 -11.26 7.35 19.41
N PHE A 166 -9.94 7.22 19.56
CA PHE A 166 -9.24 7.42 20.82
C PHE A 166 -8.47 8.76 20.86
N GLY A 167 -8.44 9.50 19.74
CA GLY A 167 -7.81 10.80 19.64
C GLY A 167 -6.29 10.73 19.41
N LYS A 168 -5.68 11.92 19.31
CA LYS A 168 -4.26 12.09 18.94
C LYS A 168 -3.30 11.42 19.93
N THR A 169 -3.56 11.56 21.23
CA THR A 169 -2.64 11.08 22.28
C THR A 169 -2.48 9.57 22.27
N ILE A 170 -3.60 8.83 22.21
CA ILE A 170 -3.58 7.36 22.19
C ILE A 170 -3.08 6.86 20.82
N GLY A 171 -3.47 7.52 19.73
CA GLY A 171 -2.97 7.17 18.39
C GLY A 171 -1.45 7.31 18.26
N LEU A 172 -0.87 8.42 18.72
CA LEU A 172 0.57 8.64 18.71
C LEU A 172 1.31 7.69 19.65
N SER A 173 0.75 7.41 20.82
CA SER A 173 1.31 6.41 21.74
C SER A 173 1.33 5.01 21.11
N PHE A 174 0.27 4.62 20.39
CA PHE A 174 0.22 3.36 19.65
C PHE A 174 1.27 3.28 18.54
N LEU A 175 1.44 4.36 17.76
CA LEU A 175 2.50 4.45 16.74
C LEU A 175 3.90 4.38 17.34
N ALA A 176 4.15 5.11 18.43
CA ALA A 176 5.44 5.07 19.13
C ALA A 176 5.74 3.67 19.68
N PHE A 177 4.75 3.03 20.32
CA PHE A 177 4.92 1.69 20.89
C PHE A 177 5.13 0.63 19.82
N SER A 178 4.36 0.66 18.73
CA SER A 178 4.57 -0.24 17.59
C SER A 178 5.93 -0.05 16.93
N GLY A 179 6.39 1.20 16.80
CA GLY A 179 7.75 1.50 16.33
C GLY A 179 8.84 0.92 17.24
N LEU A 180 8.72 1.10 18.56
CA LEU A 180 9.68 0.54 19.53
C LEU A 180 9.71 -1.00 19.51
N ILE A 181 8.55 -1.65 19.35
CA ILE A 181 8.46 -3.10 19.16
C ILE A 181 9.23 -3.52 17.90
N LEU A 182 9.04 -2.83 16.78
CA LEU A 182 9.72 -3.13 15.51
C LEU A 182 11.24 -2.89 15.57
N MET A 183 11.72 -2.04 16.47
CA MET A 183 13.16 -1.83 16.70
C MET A 183 13.82 -2.95 17.52
N ASN A 184 13.05 -3.81 18.16
CA ASN A 184 13.61 -4.91 18.94
C ASN A 184 14.24 -5.96 18.01
N ALA A 185 15.55 -6.17 18.14
CA ALA A 185 16.31 -7.12 17.33
C ALA A 185 15.74 -8.55 17.36
N SER A 186 15.20 -9.01 18.49
CA SER A 186 14.57 -10.34 18.59
C SER A 186 13.29 -10.45 17.77
N ILE A 187 12.59 -9.33 17.59
CA ILE A 187 11.37 -9.24 16.78
C ILE A 187 11.76 -9.11 15.32
N GLN A 188 12.78 -8.31 15.00
CA GLN A 188 13.34 -8.21 13.65
C GLN A 188 13.86 -9.55 13.12
N THR A 189 14.58 -10.32 13.93
CA THR A 189 15.08 -11.64 13.51
C THR A 189 13.95 -12.64 13.33
N LYS A 190 12.91 -12.60 14.17
CA LYS A 190 11.70 -13.42 13.99
C LYS A 190 10.89 -13.02 12.77
N ILE A 191 10.74 -11.73 12.51
CA ILE A 191 10.08 -11.22 11.29
C ILE A 191 10.92 -11.59 10.08
N GLY A 192 12.24 -11.45 10.16
CA GLY A 192 13.17 -11.82 9.09
C GLY A 192 13.11 -13.31 8.78
N SER A 193 13.18 -14.17 9.79
CA SER A 193 13.05 -15.63 9.58
C SER A 193 11.65 -16.05 9.13
N PHE A 194 10.63 -15.25 9.45
CA PHE A 194 9.26 -15.45 8.98
C PHE A 194 9.03 -14.98 7.54
N LEU A 195 9.71 -13.93 7.07
CA LEU A 195 9.59 -13.38 5.72
C LEU A 195 10.61 -13.94 4.72
N PHE A 196 11.71 -14.52 5.22
CA PHE A 196 12.85 -15.01 4.43
C PHE A 196 13.21 -16.45 4.78
N GLY A 197 12.25 -17.26 5.22
CA GLY A 197 12.48 -18.67 5.54
C GLY A 197 13.05 -19.44 4.35
N ASP A 198 13.99 -20.37 4.62
CA ASP A 198 14.93 -21.06 3.72
C ASP A 198 14.37 -21.81 2.48
N SER A 199 13.08 -21.71 2.14
CA SER A 199 12.53 -22.36 0.95
C SER A 199 12.01 -21.33 -0.05
N SER A 200 12.49 -21.41 -1.30
CA SER A 200 12.08 -20.51 -2.39
C SER A 200 10.58 -20.53 -2.68
N ASN A 201 9.86 -21.58 -2.25
CA ASN A 201 8.40 -21.68 -2.30
C ASN A 201 7.67 -21.05 -1.10
N ALA A 202 8.35 -20.80 0.03
CA ALA A 202 7.76 -20.14 1.20
C ALA A 202 7.57 -18.63 0.98
N ILE A 203 8.41 -18.00 0.15
CA ILE A 203 8.40 -16.52 0.02
C ILE A 203 7.05 -16.01 -0.50
N LEU A 204 6.41 -16.68 -1.47
CA LEU A 204 5.06 -16.31 -1.93
C LEU A 204 4.01 -16.55 -0.83
N MET A 205 4.16 -17.63 -0.07
CA MET A 205 3.28 -17.93 1.07
C MET A 205 3.38 -16.83 2.14
N ASP A 206 4.55 -16.25 2.36
CA ASP A 206 4.75 -15.18 3.34
C ASP A 206 3.95 -13.92 2.96
N PHE A 207 3.90 -13.58 1.66
CA PHE A 207 3.04 -12.49 1.16
C PHE A 207 1.55 -12.81 1.28
N VAL A 208 1.16 -14.07 1.10
CA VAL A 208 -0.23 -14.51 1.34
C VAL A 208 -0.60 -14.37 2.82
N ILE A 209 0.32 -14.72 3.74
CA ILE A 209 0.10 -14.53 5.17
C ILE A 209 -0.03 -13.04 5.51
N LEU A 210 0.79 -12.16 4.92
CA LEU A 210 0.65 -10.71 5.06
C LEU A 210 -0.72 -10.21 4.60
N PHE A 211 -1.25 -10.74 3.50
CA PHE A 211 -2.61 -10.42 3.07
C PHE A 211 -3.66 -10.85 4.11
N PHE A 212 -3.57 -12.07 4.65
CA PHE A 212 -4.46 -12.52 5.72
C PHE A 212 -4.33 -11.65 6.98
N LEU A 213 -3.12 -11.23 7.34
CA LEU A 213 -2.89 -10.28 8.42
C LEU A 213 -3.60 -8.94 8.13
N GLY A 214 -3.58 -8.48 6.88
CA GLY A 214 -4.34 -7.31 6.42
C GLY A 214 -5.86 -7.50 6.58
N VAL A 215 -6.39 -8.68 6.25
CA VAL A 215 -7.81 -9.02 6.47
C VAL A 215 -8.15 -9.00 7.97
N ILE A 216 -7.27 -9.53 8.82
CA ILE A 216 -7.43 -9.49 10.28
C ILE A 216 -7.43 -8.04 10.77
N CYS A 217 -6.49 -7.20 10.30
CA CYS A 217 -6.46 -5.78 10.64
C CYS A 217 -7.77 -5.09 10.23
N PHE A 218 -8.28 -5.38 9.04
CA PHE A 218 -9.57 -4.85 8.57
C PHE A 218 -10.74 -5.30 9.46
N PHE A 219 -10.74 -6.55 9.90
CA PHE A 219 -11.74 -7.07 10.83
C PHE A 219 -11.65 -6.42 12.23
N ILE A 220 -10.45 -6.17 12.74
CA ILE A 220 -10.27 -5.41 13.98
C ILE A 220 -10.82 -3.99 13.80
N THR A 221 -10.57 -3.34 12.66
CA THR A 221 -11.11 -2.02 12.35
C THR A 221 -12.63 -2.01 12.38
N TRP A 222 -13.28 -3.06 11.88
CA TRP A 222 -14.73 -3.23 11.98
C TRP A 222 -15.19 -3.13 13.44
N LEU A 223 -14.55 -3.88 14.35
CA LEU A 223 -14.91 -3.89 15.77
C LEU A 223 -14.75 -2.51 16.42
N ILE A 224 -13.73 -1.75 16.01
CA ILE A 224 -13.47 -0.39 16.50
C ILE A 224 -14.54 0.58 15.99
N ILE A 225 -14.84 0.55 14.69
CA ILE A 225 -15.77 1.45 14.00
C ILE A 225 -17.22 1.26 14.47
N ARG A 226 -17.61 0.03 14.84
CA ARG A 226 -18.98 -0.27 15.28
C ARG A 226 -19.41 0.55 16.50
N LYS A 227 -18.47 0.92 17.38
CA LYS A 227 -18.75 1.62 18.66
C LYS A 227 -18.35 3.11 18.66
N THR A 228 -17.94 3.68 17.53
CA THR A 228 -17.38 5.05 17.49
C THR A 228 -18.47 6.12 17.40
N SER A 229 -18.15 7.36 17.78
CA SER A 229 -19.00 8.53 17.51
C SER A 229 -18.95 8.90 16.03
N ILE A 230 -19.91 9.71 15.56
CA ILE A 230 -19.92 10.27 14.20
C ILE A 230 -18.89 11.40 14.07
N HIS A 231 -18.56 12.07 15.19
CA HIS A 231 -17.56 13.12 15.21
C HIS A 231 -16.18 12.54 15.57
N PRO A 232 -15.11 12.96 14.88
CA PRO A 232 -13.77 12.59 15.27
C PRO A 232 -13.47 13.12 16.68
N SER A 233 -12.79 12.31 17.51
CA SER A 233 -12.26 12.77 18.80
C SER A 233 -11.02 13.67 18.67
N ILE A 234 -10.69 14.05 17.43
CA ILE A 234 -9.57 14.91 17.06
C ILE A 234 -10.09 16.37 17.08
N GLN A 235 -10.08 16.99 18.26
CA GLN A 235 -9.97 18.45 18.38
C GLN A 235 -8.47 18.81 18.43
#